data_AF-D6S7E6-F1
#
_entry.id   AF-D6S7E6-F1
#
_cell.length_a   1.000
_cell.length_b   1.000
_cell.length_c   1.000
_cell.angle_alpha   90.00
_cell.angle_beta   90.00
_cell.angle_gamma   90.00
#
_symmetry.space_group_name_H-M   'P 1'
#
loop_
_entity.id
_entity.type
_entity.pdbx_description
1 polymer ?
#
loop_
_entity_poly.entity_id
_entity_poly.type
_entity_poly.pdbx_seq_one_letter_code
_entity_poly.pdbx_strand_id
1 'polypeptide(L)'
;MIIRQMDSFDLDDVVEIERESFSDAWSKMGYEACLKNEFNHYFVGEKDGEIVGVFGFSVVVDEAELQTISVKKSCRNCGIATEFIKFMLDFCRKESVKNIYLEVRESNFEAINLYTKFGFQKNGRINGYYETPKEDALRMMLNMEEINENIITLAIETSCDETSVAIVKNGREVMSNVISSQIDVHKRYGGVVPEVASRLHLEAMNSILQQSLDEANITLKDVDVICVTKGPGLIGALLVGISCAKSLSFCLKKPLVGVNHMQGHICANYINHKELEPPFISLVVSGGHTYLIDVLDYQNYEIIGSTRDDACGESYDKVARALGLEYPGGPVIDRLAKQGNPTAIDFPRVMLEKDSYDFSFSGLKTAVLNYLNNKNQKNEEIIKEDVAASFQEAVIDVLVEKSFRLLEEKNQKTFVLSGGVAANSRLKERVLEKAEEKGIQVYFPDKILCTDNAAMIATAGYYDYINGKQDGLDLKVYPNLEL
;
A
#
# COMPACT_ATOMS: atom_id res chain seq x y z
N MET A 1 4.70 -17.54 -11.63
CA MET A 1 3.78 -18.61 -12.08
C MET A 1 3.48 -18.33 -13.54
N ILE A 2 3.39 -19.36 -14.36
CA ILE A 2 3.04 -19.27 -15.78
C ILE A 2 1.64 -19.83 -15.95
N ILE A 3 0.75 -19.10 -16.64
CA ILE A 3 -0.55 -19.63 -17.05
C ILE A 3 -0.41 -20.09 -18.50
N ARG A 4 -0.70 -21.36 -18.76
CA ARG A 4 -0.66 -21.94 -20.11
C ARG A 4 -1.89 -22.79 -20.40
N GLN A 5 -2.16 -23.01 -21.68
CA GLN A 5 -3.23 -23.91 -22.12
C GLN A 5 -2.99 -25.29 -21.49
N MET A 6 -4.07 -25.87 -20.96
CA MET A 6 -4.06 -27.23 -20.45
C MET A 6 -4.00 -28.21 -21.62
N ASP A 7 -3.17 -29.24 -21.51
CA ASP A 7 -3.11 -30.34 -22.45
C ASP A 7 -3.42 -31.70 -21.78
N SER A 8 -3.41 -32.77 -22.56
CA SER A 8 -3.76 -34.11 -22.06
C SER A 8 -2.77 -34.68 -21.04
N PHE A 9 -1.52 -34.19 -21.01
CA PHE A 9 -0.50 -34.64 -20.08
C PHE A 9 -0.69 -34.06 -18.68
N ASP A 10 -1.35 -32.91 -18.56
CA ASP A 10 -1.64 -32.25 -17.27
C ASP A 10 -2.78 -32.93 -16.48
N LEU A 11 -3.58 -33.77 -17.14
CA LEU A 11 -4.85 -34.25 -16.62
C LEU A 11 -4.76 -35.04 -15.31
N ASP A 12 -3.67 -35.78 -15.11
CA ASP A 12 -3.51 -36.56 -13.88
C ASP A 12 -3.29 -35.65 -12.67
N ASP A 13 -2.44 -34.62 -12.80
CA ASP A 13 -2.21 -33.61 -11.76
C ASP A 13 -3.46 -32.75 -11.52
N VAL A 14 -4.14 -32.36 -12.60
CA VAL A 14 -5.38 -31.55 -12.54
C VAL A 14 -6.48 -32.27 -11.77
N VAL A 15 -6.69 -33.56 -12.05
CA VAL A 15 -7.72 -34.37 -11.37
C VAL A 15 -7.36 -34.57 -9.89
N GLU A 16 -6.08 -34.64 -9.54
CA GLU A 16 -5.64 -34.68 -8.15
C GLU A 16 -5.98 -33.38 -7.41
N ILE A 17 -5.60 -32.23 -7.98
CA ILE A 17 -5.91 -30.90 -7.41
C ILE A 17 -7.42 -30.69 -7.26
N GLU A 18 -8.20 -31.16 -8.22
CA GLU A 18 -9.66 -31.10 -8.17
C GLU A 18 -10.23 -31.90 -7.00
N ARG A 19 -9.79 -33.15 -6.82
CA ARG A 19 -10.23 -34.00 -5.70
C ARG A 19 -9.84 -33.44 -4.33
N GLU A 20 -8.75 -32.67 -4.24
CA GLU A 20 -8.39 -31.92 -3.02
C GLU A 20 -9.30 -30.70 -2.78
N SER A 21 -9.95 -30.20 -3.83
CA SER A 21 -10.70 -28.94 -3.80
C SER A 21 -12.19 -29.16 -3.65
N PHE A 22 -12.76 -30.16 -4.33
CA PHE A 22 -14.18 -30.43 -4.34
C PHE A 22 -14.51 -31.90 -4.04
N SER A 23 -15.59 -32.09 -3.28
CA SER A 23 -16.19 -33.41 -3.02
C SER A 23 -16.88 -34.01 -4.26
N ASP A 24 -17.36 -33.15 -5.16
CA ASP A 24 -17.95 -33.52 -6.46
C ASP A 24 -16.96 -33.23 -7.62
N ALA A 25 -15.69 -33.60 -7.43
CA ALA A 25 -14.60 -33.32 -8.36
C ALA A 25 -14.84 -33.92 -9.75
N TRP A 26 -14.43 -33.20 -10.78
CA TRP A 26 -14.55 -33.63 -12.16
C TRP A 26 -13.65 -34.85 -12.46
N SER A 27 -14.15 -35.75 -13.31
CA SER A 27 -13.38 -36.91 -13.74
C SER A 27 -12.39 -36.56 -14.85
N LYS A 28 -11.35 -37.37 -15.02
CA LYS A 28 -10.42 -37.27 -16.16
C LYS A 28 -11.15 -37.27 -17.50
N MET A 29 -12.13 -38.16 -17.66
CA MET A 29 -12.97 -38.21 -18.86
C MET A 29 -13.79 -36.93 -19.06
N GLY A 30 -14.23 -36.28 -17.98
CA GLY A 30 -14.91 -34.98 -18.03
C GLY A 30 -14.01 -33.89 -18.61
N TYR A 31 -12.80 -33.75 -18.09
CA TYR A 31 -11.83 -32.80 -18.63
C TYR A 31 -11.42 -33.10 -20.08
N GLU A 32 -11.21 -34.38 -20.43
CA GLU A 32 -10.94 -34.78 -21.83
C GLU A 32 -12.06 -34.40 -22.79
N ALA A 33 -13.32 -34.50 -22.34
CA ALA A 33 -14.46 -34.06 -23.13
C ALA A 33 -14.46 -32.54 -23.30
N CYS A 34 -14.13 -31.80 -22.25
CA CYS A 34 -14.07 -30.34 -22.31
C CYS A 34 -12.95 -29.83 -23.20
N LEU A 35 -11.77 -30.46 -23.20
CA LEU A 35 -10.65 -30.11 -24.08
C LEU A 35 -10.95 -30.31 -25.57
N LYS A 36 -11.96 -31.11 -25.92
CA LYS A 36 -12.39 -31.35 -27.31
C LYS A 36 -13.42 -30.33 -27.81
N ASN A 37 -14.00 -29.54 -26.91
CA ASN A 37 -15.01 -28.55 -27.27
C ASN A 37 -14.31 -27.21 -27.59
N GLU A 38 -14.55 -26.68 -28.79
CA GLU A 38 -13.92 -25.44 -29.26
C GLU A 38 -14.33 -24.19 -28.47
N PHE A 39 -15.47 -24.21 -27.80
CA PHE A 39 -15.96 -23.13 -26.95
C PHE A 39 -15.37 -23.14 -25.55
N ASN A 40 -14.61 -24.18 -25.20
CA ASN A 40 -14.07 -24.38 -23.87
C ASN A 40 -12.60 -23.99 -23.82
N HIS A 41 -12.25 -23.16 -22.84
CA HIS A 41 -10.90 -22.69 -22.62
C HIS A 41 -10.43 -23.12 -21.23
N TYR A 42 -9.47 -24.05 -21.19
CA TYR A 42 -8.92 -24.62 -19.96
C TYR A 42 -7.43 -24.35 -19.89
N PHE A 43 -7.00 -23.91 -18.71
CA PHE A 43 -5.63 -23.49 -18.45
C PHE A 43 -5.14 -24.07 -17.13
N VAL A 44 -3.83 -24.24 -17.04
CA VAL A 44 -3.13 -24.62 -15.82
C VAL A 44 -2.18 -23.50 -15.39
N GLY A 45 -2.07 -23.32 -14.08
CA GLY A 45 -1.03 -22.51 -13.47
C GLY A 45 0.16 -23.40 -13.12
N GLU A 46 1.32 -23.09 -13.68
CA GLU A 46 2.58 -23.81 -13.44
C GLU A 46 3.55 -22.93 -12.63
N LYS A 47 4.14 -23.51 -11.59
CA LYS A 47 5.17 -22.86 -10.76
C LYS A 47 6.27 -23.88 -10.45
N ASP A 48 7.52 -23.51 -10.75
CA ASP A 48 8.70 -24.34 -10.52
C ASP A 48 8.60 -25.75 -11.17
N GLY A 49 7.91 -25.84 -12.32
CA GLY A 49 7.68 -27.08 -13.06
C GLY A 49 6.52 -27.95 -12.55
N GLU A 50 5.81 -27.51 -11.51
CA GLU A 50 4.63 -28.19 -10.98
C GLU A 50 3.34 -27.46 -11.33
N ILE A 51 2.27 -28.22 -11.61
CA ILE A 51 0.91 -27.68 -11.69
C ILE A 51 0.43 -27.32 -10.28
N VAL A 52 0.12 -26.05 -10.08
CA VAL A 52 -0.34 -25.50 -8.80
C VAL A 52 -1.81 -25.12 -8.81
N GLY A 53 -2.47 -25.15 -9.97
CA GLY A 53 -3.90 -24.94 -10.10
C GLY A 53 -4.41 -25.08 -11.52
N VAL A 54 -5.73 -25.13 -11.65
CA VAL A 54 -6.47 -25.26 -12.91
C VAL A 54 -7.64 -24.28 -12.88
N PHE A 55 -7.98 -23.73 -14.04
CA PHE A 55 -9.26 -23.06 -14.23
C PHE A 55 -9.76 -23.27 -15.66
N GLY A 56 -11.08 -23.21 -15.82
CA GLY A 56 -11.73 -23.45 -17.09
C GLY A 56 -13.03 -22.69 -17.20
N PHE A 57 -13.28 -22.16 -18.38
CA PHE A 57 -14.48 -21.42 -18.71
C PHE A 57 -14.89 -21.67 -20.15
N SER A 58 -16.17 -21.52 -20.43
CA SER A 58 -16.69 -21.54 -21.80
C SER A 58 -16.97 -20.13 -22.29
N VAL A 59 -16.86 -19.90 -23.59
CA VAL A 59 -17.26 -18.64 -24.25
C VAL A 59 -18.22 -18.97 -25.38
N VAL A 60 -19.40 -18.37 -25.34
CA VAL A 60 -20.44 -18.52 -26.37
C VAL A 60 -20.97 -17.13 -26.72
N VAL A 61 -20.66 -16.66 -27.93
CA VAL A 61 -21.04 -15.32 -28.42
C VAL A 61 -20.49 -14.24 -27.49
N ASP A 62 -21.35 -13.50 -26.78
CA ASP A 62 -20.98 -12.42 -25.86
C ASP A 62 -21.17 -12.81 -24.38
N GLU A 63 -21.27 -14.11 -24.10
CA GLU A 63 -21.37 -14.65 -22.74
C GLU A 63 -20.24 -15.65 -22.45
N ALA A 64 -19.75 -15.65 -21.21
CA ALA A 64 -18.82 -16.64 -20.70
C ALA A 64 -19.34 -17.27 -19.40
N GLU A 65 -18.96 -18.50 -19.14
CA GLU A 65 -19.31 -19.24 -17.91
C GLU A 65 -18.04 -19.80 -17.29
N LEU A 66 -17.71 -19.38 -16.05
CA LEU A 66 -16.62 -19.97 -15.28
C LEU A 66 -17.09 -21.33 -14.72
N GLN A 67 -16.47 -22.40 -15.22
CA GLN A 67 -16.90 -23.78 -14.94
C GLN A 67 -16.10 -24.42 -13.80
N THR A 68 -14.81 -24.09 -13.68
CA THR A 68 -13.96 -24.59 -12.60
C THR A 68 -12.83 -23.61 -12.29
N ILE A 69 -12.47 -23.52 -11.02
CA ILE A 69 -11.25 -22.89 -10.52
C ILE A 69 -10.79 -23.63 -9.27
N SER A 70 -9.60 -24.23 -9.33
CA SER A 70 -9.06 -25.07 -8.28
C SER A 70 -7.57 -24.80 -8.10
N VAL A 71 -7.15 -24.69 -6.84
CA VAL A 71 -5.75 -24.43 -6.46
C VAL A 71 -5.29 -25.50 -5.49
N LYS A 72 -4.11 -26.08 -5.76
CA LYS A 72 -3.46 -27.10 -4.93
C LYS A 72 -3.42 -26.64 -3.48
N LYS A 73 -3.77 -27.52 -2.53
CA LYS A 73 -4.01 -27.10 -1.13
C LYS A 73 -2.82 -26.41 -0.48
N SER A 74 -1.60 -26.87 -0.80
CA SER A 74 -0.34 -26.28 -0.33
C SER A 74 -0.01 -24.91 -0.91
N CYS A 75 -0.74 -24.46 -1.94
CA CYS A 75 -0.50 -23.20 -2.65
C CYS A 75 -1.67 -22.21 -2.54
N ARG A 76 -2.68 -22.51 -1.72
CA ARG A 76 -3.81 -21.62 -1.45
C ARG A 76 -3.37 -20.39 -0.65
N ASN A 77 -4.15 -19.32 -0.72
CA ASN A 77 -3.88 -18.03 -0.08
C ASN A 77 -2.58 -17.34 -0.56
N CYS A 78 -2.06 -17.73 -1.73
CA CYS A 78 -0.90 -17.10 -2.38
C CYS A 78 -1.28 -16.31 -3.65
N GLY A 79 -2.55 -15.92 -3.81
CA GLY A 79 -3.01 -15.12 -4.95
C GLY A 79 -3.20 -15.85 -6.28
N ILE A 80 -3.01 -17.18 -6.35
CA ILE A 80 -3.12 -17.96 -7.61
C ILE A 80 -4.51 -17.81 -8.26
N ALA A 81 -5.58 -17.96 -7.49
CA ALA A 81 -6.94 -17.84 -8.02
C ALA A 81 -7.23 -16.40 -8.51
N THR A 82 -6.64 -15.38 -7.88
CA THR A 82 -6.71 -13.99 -8.33
C THR A 82 -6.11 -13.83 -9.72
N GLU A 83 -4.95 -14.45 -9.98
CA GLU A 83 -4.30 -14.42 -11.29
C GLU A 83 -5.11 -15.16 -12.36
N PHE A 84 -5.76 -16.27 -12.01
CA PHE A 84 -6.67 -16.97 -12.92
C PHE A 84 -7.86 -16.11 -13.33
N ILE A 85 -8.50 -15.43 -12.38
CA ILE A 85 -9.62 -14.53 -12.69
C ILE A 85 -9.14 -13.34 -13.53
N LYS A 86 -8.01 -12.69 -13.19
CA LYS A 86 -7.43 -11.63 -14.03
C LYS A 86 -7.21 -12.10 -15.48
N PHE A 87 -6.60 -13.28 -15.64
CA PHE A 87 -6.37 -13.87 -16.97
C PHE A 87 -7.68 -14.12 -17.72
N MET A 88 -8.68 -14.70 -17.06
CA MET A 88 -10.00 -14.93 -17.67
C MET A 88 -10.64 -13.61 -18.11
N LEU A 89 -10.59 -12.57 -17.28
CA LEU A 89 -11.15 -11.25 -17.63
C LEU A 89 -10.43 -10.66 -18.86
N ASP A 90 -9.10 -10.75 -18.92
CA ASP A 90 -8.32 -10.31 -20.08
C ASP A 90 -8.63 -11.11 -21.35
N PHE A 91 -8.87 -12.41 -21.22
CA PHE A 91 -9.32 -13.25 -22.32
C PHE A 91 -10.71 -12.83 -22.81
N CYS A 92 -11.67 -12.73 -21.90
CA CYS A 92 -13.06 -12.34 -22.18
C CYS A 92 -13.14 -10.95 -22.84
N ARG A 93 -12.28 -10.00 -22.44
CA ARG A 93 -12.14 -8.69 -23.10
C ARG A 93 -11.75 -8.81 -24.57
N LYS A 94 -10.75 -9.63 -24.89
CA LYS A 94 -10.28 -9.82 -26.27
C LYS A 94 -11.36 -10.44 -27.15
N GLU A 95 -12.15 -11.34 -26.58
CA GLU A 95 -13.28 -12.00 -27.25
C GLU A 95 -14.57 -11.16 -27.24
N SER A 96 -14.55 -9.93 -26.71
CA SER A 96 -15.72 -9.04 -26.63
C SER A 96 -16.92 -9.63 -25.87
N VAL A 97 -16.64 -10.44 -24.85
CA VAL A 97 -17.66 -10.96 -23.92
C VAL A 97 -18.23 -9.82 -23.08
N LYS A 98 -19.55 -9.80 -22.94
CA LYS A 98 -20.29 -8.82 -22.12
C LYS A 98 -20.66 -9.34 -20.75
N ASN A 99 -21.08 -10.59 -20.64
CA ASN A 99 -21.53 -11.15 -19.36
C ASN A 99 -20.72 -12.39 -19.01
N ILE A 100 -20.24 -12.45 -17.77
CA ILE A 100 -19.59 -13.63 -17.22
C ILE A 100 -20.45 -14.18 -16.10
N TYR A 101 -20.78 -15.46 -16.16
CA TYR A 101 -21.57 -16.17 -15.16
C TYR A 101 -20.70 -17.17 -14.40
N LEU A 102 -21.09 -17.45 -13.16
CA LEU A 102 -20.54 -18.56 -12.38
C LEU A 102 -21.57 -19.07 -11.37
N GLU A 103 -21.38 -20.32 -10.98
CA GLU A 103 -22.09 -20.98 -9.90
C GLU A 103 -21.11 -21.36 -8.79
N VAL A 104 -21.42 -20.98 -7.57
CA VAL A 104 -20.60 -21.26 -6.39
C VAL A 104 -21.44 -21.79 -5.24
N ARG A 105 -20.93 -22.77 -4.49
CA ARG A 105 -21.56 -23.26 -3.25
C ARG A 105 -21.87 -22.10 -2.32
N GLU A 106 -23.08 -22.08 -1.77
CA GLU A 106 -23.51 -21.01 -0.85
C GLU A 106 -22.62 -20.93 0.41
N SER A 107 -22.03 -22.05 0.83
CA SER A 107 -21.08 -22.14 1.94
C SER A 107 -19.64 -21.74 1.61
N ASN A 108 -19.28 -21.56 0.33
CA ASN A 108 -17.90 -21.23 -0.08
C ASN A 108 -17.65 -19.72 -0.03
N PHE A 109 -17.57 -19.17 1.18
CA PHE A 109 -17.39 -17.73 1.42
C PHE A 109 -16.07 -17.20 0.85
N GLU A 110 -15.00 -18.00 0.85
CA GLU A 110 -13.70 -17.60 0.28
C GLU A 110 -13.81 -17.31 -1.22
N ALA A 111 -14.43 -18.22 -1.98
CA ALA A 111 -14.64 -18.03 -3.41
C ALA A 111 -15.63 -16.89 -3.69
N ILE A 112 -16.73 -16.79 -2.93
CA ILE A 112 -17.70 -15.68 -3.08
C ILE A 112 -17.02 -14.32 -2.86
N ASN A 113 -16.17 -14.19 -1.84
CA ASN A 113 -15.43 -12.95 -1.58
C ASN A 113 -14.43 -12.64 -2.71
N LEU A 114 -13.73 -13.66 -3.22
CA LEU A 114 -12.85 -13.50 -4.37
C LEU A 114 -13.62 -12.97 -5.59
N TYR A 115 -14.74 -13.58 -5.96
CA TYR A 115 -15.53 -13.12 -7.12
C TYR A 115 -16.11 -11.72 -6.91
N THR A 116 -16.61 -11.43 -5.71
CA THR A 116 -17.16 -10.11 -5.38
C THR A 116 -16.10 -9.01 -5.55
N LYS A 117 -14.84 -9.29 -5.18
CA LYS A 117 -13.70 -8.38 -5.40
C LYS A 117 -13.44 -8.05 -6.88
N PHE A 118 -13.79 -8.96 -7.79
CA PHE A 118 -13.72 -8.72 -9.24
C PHE A 118 -15.01 -8.14 -9.84
N GLY A 119 -15.97 -7.75 -8.99
CA GLY A 119 -17.21 -7.11 -9.41
C GLY A 119 -18.37 -8.08 -9.69
N PHE A 120 -18.21 -9.39 -9.47
CA PHE A 120 -19.32 -10.33 -9.63
C PHE A 120 -20.41 -10.06 -8.59
N GLN A 121 -21.66 -9.95 -9.05
CA GLN A 121 -22.84 -9.70 -8.23
C GLN A 121 -23.71 -10.97 -8.17
N LYS A 122 -24.38 -11.20 -7.04
CA LYS A 122 -25.31 -12.32 -6.88
C LYS A 122 -26.55 -12.07 -7.74
N ASN A 123 -26.81 -12.95 -8.71
CA ASN A 123 -27.91 -12.84 -9.67
C ASN A 123 -28.96 -13.96 -9.52
N GLY A 124 -28.74 -14.92 -8.61
CA GLY A 124 -29.75 -15.95 -8.35
C GLY A 124 -29.27 -17.05 -7.42
N ARG A 125 -30.15 -18.02 -7.20
CA ARG A 125 -29.90 -19.23 -6.41
C ARG A 125 -30.49 -20.43 -7.14
N ILE A 126 -29.73 -21.52 -7.22
CA ILE A 126 -30.16 -22.79 -7.80
C ILE A 126 -30.25 -23.82 -6.67
N ASN A 127 -31.46 -24.29 -6.39
CA ASN A 127 -31.72 -25.19 -5.27
C ASN A 127 -31.22 -26.62 -5.58
N GLY A 128 -30.46 -27.19 -4.64
CA GLY A 128 -29.95 -28.56 -4.70
C GLY A 128 -29.04 -28.82 -5.91
N TYR A 129 -28.27 -27.82 -6.33
CA TYR A 129 -27.37 -27.89 -7.48
C TYR A 129 -26.20 -28.87 -7.25
N TYR A 130 -25.62 -28.84 -6.06
CA TYR A 130 -24.54 -29.75 -5.69
C TYR A 130 -25.10 -30.99 -4.98
N GLU A 131 -24.46 -32.15 -5.17
CA GLU A 131 -24.95 -33.43 -4.67
C GLU A 131 -24.25 -33.88 -3.38
N THR A 132 -22.94 -33.61 -3.24
CA THR A 132 -22.14 -34.10 -2.13
C THR A 132 -21.33 -32.98 -1.47
N PRO A 133 -21.69 -32.49 -0.27
CA PRO A 133 -23.02 -32.60 0.32
C PRO A 133 -24.05 -31.87 -0.55
N LYS A 134 -25.33 -32.27 -0.40
CA LYS A 134 -26.42 -31.62 -1.12
C LYS A 134 -26.53 -30.17 -0.70
N GLU A 135 -26.39 -29.27 -1.66
CA GLU A 135 -26.28 -27.84 -1.38
C GLU A 135 -26.77 -26.99 -2.56
N ASP A 136 -27.23 -25.78 -2.24
CA ASP A 136 -27.65 -24.81 -3.24
C ASP A 136 -26.42 -24.07 -3.81
N ALA A 137 -26.51 -23.68 -5.08
CA ALA A 137 -25.54 -22.79 -5.70
C ALA A 137 -26.04 -21.35 -5.70
N LEU A 138 -25.16 -20.41 -5.38
CA LEU A 138 -25.34 -19.02 -5.72
C LEU A 138 -24.88 -18.81 -7.16
N ARG A 139 -25.75 -18.22 -7.98
CA ARG A 139 -25.39 -17.77 -9.32
C ARG A 139 -24.90 -16.33 -9.23
N MET A 140 -23.69 -16.08 -9.72
CA MET A 140 -23.13 -14.74 -9.78
C MET A 140 -22.91 -14.32 -11.24
N MET A 141 -23.02 -13.03 -11.52
CA MET A 141 -22.83 -12.43 -12.83
C MET A 141 -21.91 -11.23 -12.71
N LEU A 142 -20.98 -11.09 -13.66
CA LEU A 142 -20.21 -9.89 -13.90
C LEU A 142 -20.58 -9.34 -15.27
N ASN A 143 -21.03 -8.09 -15.32
CA ASN A 143 -21.17 -7.34 -16.55
C ASN A 143 -19.83 -6.67 -16.87
N MET A 144 -19.21 -7.07 -17.96
CA MET A 144 -17.90 -6.57 -18.41
C MET A 144 -17.93 -5.09 -18.77
N GLU A 145 -19.09 -4.55 -19.19
CA GLU A 145 -19.27 -3.11 -19.45
C GLU A 145 -19.32 -2.28 -18.15
N GLU A 146 -19.63 -2.92 -17.01
CA GLU A 146 -19.62 -2.29 -15.69
C GLU A 146 -18.25 -2.36 -15.00
N ILE A 147 -17.30 -3.11 -15.56
CA ILE A 147 -15.91 -3.06 -15.13
C ILE A 147 -15.36 -1.72 -15.61
N ASN A 148 -15.36 -0.73 -14.73
CA ASN A 148 -14.89 0.60 -15.05
C ASN A 148 -13.41 0.51 -15.49
N GLU A 149 -13.16 0.56 -16.81
CA GLU A 149 -11.85 0.25 -17.40
C GLU A 149 -10.76 1.22 -16.94
N ASN A 150 -11.17 2.39 -16.43
CA ASN A 150 -10.29 3.44 -15.97
C ASN A 150 -10.94 4.17 -14.81
N ILE A 151 -10.76 3.70 -13.58
CA ILE A 151 -11.23 4.40 -12.38
C ILE A 151 -10.34 5.62 -12.18
N ILE A 152 -10.95 6.80 -12.26
CA ILE A 152 -10.31 8.08 -11.98
C ILE A 152 -10.57 8.46 -10.52
N THR A 153 -9.51 8.39 -9.71
CA THR A 153 -9.55 8.75 -8.30
C THR A 153 -9.07 10.18 -8.11
N LEU A 154 -9.90 11.03 -7.51
CA LEU A 154 -9.49 12.33 -6.98
C LEU A 154 -9.22 12.19 -5.49
N ALA A 155 -8.05 12.62 -5.01
CA ALA A 155 -7.71 12.55 -3.60
C ALA A 155 -7.33 13.89 -3.00
N ILE A 156 -7.57 14.04 -1.69
CA ILE A 156 -7.24 15.22 -0.90
C ILE A 156 -6.40 14.80 0.31
N GLU A 157 -5.26 15.46 0.51
CA GLU A 157 -4.38 15.30 1.68
C GLU A 157 -4.20 16.67 2.38
N THR A 158 -4.52 16.70 3.67
CA THR A 158 -4.45 17.87 4.56
C THR A 158 -4.19 17.46 6.02
N SER A 159 -3.41 16.41 6.26
CA SER A 159 -3.17 15.86 7.61
C SER A 159 -2.31 16.77 8.49
N CYS A 160 -1.35 17.49 7.90
CA CYS A 160 -0.34 18.28 8.63
C CYS A 160 -0.13 19.68 8.03
N ASP A 161 0.92 19.89 7.23
CA ASP A 161 1.32 21.20 6.69
C ASP A 161 1.48 21.23 5.16
N GLU A 162 1.16 20.14 4.49
CA GLU A 162 0.96 20.07 3.04
C GLU A 162 -0.54 20.08 2.69
N THR A 163 -0.94 20.96 1.78
CA THR A 163 -2.24 20.86 1.11
C THR A 163 -2.00 20.21 -0.24
N SER A 164 -2.58 19.06 -0.51
CA SER A 164 -2.40 18.38 -1.79
C SER A 164 -3.70 17.85 -2.36
N VAL A 165 -3.82 17.95 -3.69
CA VAL A 165 -4.86 17.31 -4.48
C VAL A 165 -4.19 16.58 -5.64
N ALA A 166 -4.62 15.34 -5.87
CA ALA A 166 -4.08 14.51 -6.93
C ALA A 166 -5.20 13.78 -7.66
N ILE A 167 -4.93 13.49 -8.94
CA ILE A 167 -5.78 12.67 -9.78
C ILE A 167 -4.95 11.48 -10.23
N VAL A 168 -5.42 10.28 -9.90
CA VAL A 168 -4.72 9.03 -10.19
C VAL A 168 -5.68 8.07 -10.88
N LYS A 169 -5.21 7.51 -11.99
CA LYS A 169 -5.92 6.52 -12.78
C LYS A 169 -5.47 5.12 -12.38
N ASN A 170 -6.44 4.25 -12.10
CA ASN A 170 -6.25 2.84 -11.74
C ASN A 170 -5.21 2.61 -10.61
N GLY A 171 -5.13 3.58 -9.68
CA GLY A 171 -4.25 3.55 -8.52
C GLY A 171 -2.75 3.59 -8.79
N ARG A 172 -2.28 3.72 -10.04
CA ARG A 172 -0.83 3.71 -10.34
C ARG A 172 -0.38 4.78 -11.33
N GLU A 173 -1.29 5.32 -12.15
CA GLU A 173 -0.97 6.36 -13.12
C GLU A 173 -1.36 7.74 -12.59
N VAL A 174 -0.37 8.52 -12.14
CA VAL A 174 -0.59 9.88 -11.65
C VAL A 174 -0.81 10.81 -12.83
N MET A 175 -2.01 11.36 -12.95
CA MET A 175 -2.38 12.35 -13.96
C MET A 175 -2.05 13.78 -13.50
N SER A 176 -2.21 14.06 -12.20
CA SER A 176 -1.77 15.28 -11.55
C SER A 176 -1.48 15.04 -10.08
N ASN A 177 -0.55 15.81 -9.50
CA ASN A 177 -0.23 15.77 -8.07
C ASN A 177 0.26 17.15 -7.64
N VAL A 178 -0.68 18.01 -7.25
CA VAL A 178 -0.40 19.40 -6.88
C VAL A 178 -0.20 19.45 -5.37
N ILE A 179 0.89 20.07 -4.92
CA ILE A 179 1.25 20.20 -3.51
C ILE A 179 1.54 21.68 -3.21
N SER A 180 0.85 22.22 -2.21
CA SER A 180 1.16 23.52 -1.60
C SER A 180 1.69 23.30 -0.19
N SER A 181 3.00 23.43 -0.03
CA SER A 181 3.68 23.26 1.24
C SER A 181 3.67 24.56 2.07
N GLN A 182 3.48 24.42 3.38
CA GLN A 182 3.49 25.54 4.33
C GLN A 182 4.82 25.67 5.10
N ILE A 183 5.86 24.91 4.70
CA ILE A 183 7.16 24.85 5.40
C ILE A 183 7.74 26.26 5.67
N ASP A 184 7.73 27.16 4.68
CA ASP A 184 8.28 28.52 4.82
C ASP A 184 7.54 29.35 5.90
N VAL A 185 6.25 29.10 6.09
CA VAL A 185 5.46 29.76 7.13
C VAL A 185 5.86 29.23 8.50
N HIS A 186 5.93 27.91 8.66
CA HIS A 186 6.19 27.23 9.94
C HIS A 186 7.67 27.31 10.37
N LYS A 187 8.60 27.48 9.43
CA LYS A 187 10.03 27.69 9.71
C LYS A 187 10.26 28.87 10.67
N ARG A 188 9.42 29.92 10.60
CA ARG A 188 9.48 31.09 11.49
C ARG A 188 9.11 30.78 12.94
N TYR A 189 8.35 29.71 13.17
CA TYR A 189 7.91 29.28 14.49
C TYR A 189 8.73 28.10 15.04
N GLY A 190 9.63 27.53 14.23
CA GLY A 190 10.47 26.40 14.62
C GLY A 190 9.72 25.06 14.71
N GLY A 191 8.53 24.98 14.10
CA GLY A 191 7.65 23.82 14.06
C GLY A 191 6.24 24.19 13.58
N VAL A 192 5.42 23.18 13.30
CA VAL A 192 4.05 23.36 12.79
C VAL A 192 3.13 23.98 13.86
N VAL A 193 2.45 25.06 13.51
CA VAL A 193 1.42 25.71 14.35
C VAL A 193 0.03 25.27 13.88
N PRO A 194 -0.72 24.45 14.64
CA PRO A 194 -1.93 23.78 14.13
C PRO A 194 -3.04 24.70 13.59
N GLU A 195 -3.30 25.82 14.27
CA GLU A 195 -4.31 26.80 13.84
C GLU A 195 -3.91 27.50 12.54
N VAL A 196 -2.63 27.84 12.38
CA VAL A 196 -2.10 28.44 11.16
C VAL A 196 -2.19 27.45 10.01
N ALA A 197 -1.84 26.18 10.26
CA ALA A 197 -1.91 25.14 9.24
C ALA A 197 -3.33 24.95 8.71
N SER A 198 -4.31 24.87 9.61
CA SER A 198 -5.73 24.73 9.26
C SER A 198 -6.23 25.88 8.35
N ARG A 199 -5.82 27.13 8.61
CA ARG A 199 -6.19 28.28 7.79
C ARG A 199 -5.57 28.25 6.41
N LEU A 200 -4.30 27.86 6.32
CA LEU A 200 -3.60 27.79 5.04
C LEU A 200 -4.17 26.69 4.14
N HIS A 201 -4.61 25.55 4.69
CA HIS A 201 -5.36 24.56 3.91
C HIS A 201 -6.66 25.16 3.34
N LEU A 202 -7.41 25.89 4.16
CA LEU A 202 -8.67 26.51 3.74
C LEU A 202 -8.46 27.53 2.60
N GLU A 203 -7.41 28.35 2.69
CA GLU A 203 -7.06 29.34 1.68
C GLU A 203 -6.64 28.70 0.34
N ALA A 204 -5.90 27.59 0.40
CA ALA A 204 -5.29 26.99 -0.78
C ALA A 204 -6.17 25.93 -1.49
N MET A 205 -7.15 25.33 -0.78
CA MET A 205 -7.91 24.17 -1.24
C MET A 205 -8.54 24.36 -2.63
N ASN A 206 -9.28 25.44 -2.84
CA ASN A 206 -10.00 25.67 -4.10
C ASN A 206 -9.05 25.86 -5.30
N SER A 207 -7.95 26.60 -5.10
CA SER A 207 -6.96 26.83 -6.16
C SER A 207 -6.22 25.55 -6.54
N ILE A 208 -5.83 24.75 -5.56
CA ILE A 208 -5.10 23.48 -5.79
C ILE A 208 -6.01 22.44 -6.44
N LEU A 209 -7.27 22.37 -6.02
CA LEU A 209 -8.27 21.50 -6.65
C LEU A 209 -8.44 21.85 -8.13
N GLN A 210 -8.62 23.14 -8.45
CA GLN A 210 -8.75 23.57 -9.85
C GLN A 210 -7.46 23.29 -10.64
N GLN A 211 -6.29 23.61 -10.09
CA GLN A 211 -5.01 23.33 -10.74
C GLN A 211 -4.82 21.84 -11.01
N SER A 212 -5.19 20.97 -10.07
CA SER A 212 -5.08 19.51 -10.21
C SER A 212 -5.97 18.99 -11.34
N LEU A 213 -7.17 19.53 -11.50
CA LEU A 213 -8.08 19.22 -12.63
C LEU A 213 -7.52 19.72 -13.96
N ASP A 214 -7.00 20.94 -13.99
CA ASP A 214 -6.40 21.55 -15.18
C ASP A 214 -5.16 20.78 -15.65
N GLU A 215 -4.26 20.39 -14.73
CA GLU A 215 -3.06 19.60 -15.03
C GLU A 215 -3.40 18.20 -15.56
N ALA A 216 -4.44 17.57 -15.00
CA ALA A 216 -4.94 16.27 -15.47
C ALA A 216 -5.78 16.38 -16.76
N ASN A 217 -6.13 17.60 -17.18
CA ASN A 217 -7.00 17.89 -18.33
C ASN A 217 -8.37 17.17 -18.24
N ILE A 218 -8.99 17.20 -17.06
CA ILE A 218 -10.33 16.63 -16.81
C ILE A 218 -11.22 17.58 -16.03
N THR A 219 -12.48 17.23 -15.89
CA THR A 219 -13.45 17.93 -15.04
C THR A 219 -13.89 17.06 -13.88
N LEU A 220 -14.52 17.66 -12.86
CA LEU A 220 -15.11 16.92 -11.73
C LEU A 220 -16.13 15.85 -12.13
N LYS A 221 -16.70 15.91 -13.35
CA LYS A 221 -17.65 14.90 -13.83
C LYS A 221 -16.97 13.58 -14.20
N ASP A 222 -15.70 13.65 -14.59
CA ASP A 222 -14.90 12.52 -15.05
C ASP A 222 -14.31 11.72 -13.88
N VAL A 223 -14.39 12.26 -12.65
CA VAL A 223 -13.96 11.58 -11.42
C VAL A 223 -14.96 10.48 -11.06
N ASP A 224 -14.45 9.29 -10.76
CA ASP A 224 -15.27 8.14 -10.34
C ASP A 224 -15.38 8.04 -8.82
N VAL A 225 -14.29 8.30 -8.10
CA VAL A 225 -14.24 8.17 -6.64
C VAL A 225 -13.45 9.32 -6.02
N ILE A 226 -13.92 9.78 -4.87
CA ILE A 226 -13.28 10.84 -4.08
C ILE A 226 -12.68 10.21 -2.84
N CYS A 227 -11.36 10.34 -2.70
CA CYS A 227 -10.60 9.85 -1.55
C CYS A 227 -10.12 11.02 -0.69
N VAL A 228 -10.01 10.79 0.62
CA VAL A 228 -9.52 11.83 1.53
C VAL A 228 -8.83 11.21 2.73
N THR A 229 -7.77 11.84 3.19
CA THR A 229 -7.12 11.45 4.43
C THR A 229 -8.06 11.66 5.61
N LYS A 230 -8.39 10.57 6.32
CA LYS A 230 -9.22 10.62 7.54
C LYS A 230 -8.41 10.64 8.84
N GLY A 231 -7.12 10.36 8.75
CA GLY A 231 -6.18 10.36 9.86
C GLY A 231 -5.04 9.35 9.65
N PRO A 232 -4.05 9.30 10.55
CA PRO A 232 -3.84 10.24 11.66
C PRO A 232 -3.45 11.65 11.18
N GLY A 233 -3.48 12.64 12.07
CA GLY A 233 -3.14 14.03 11.73
C GLY A 233 -3.74 15.10 12.64
N LEU A 234 -3.47 16.36 12.33
CA LEU A 234 -3.98 17.51 13.06
C LEU A 234 -5.49 17.67 12.81
N ILE A 235 -6.29 17.67 13.89
CA ILE A 235 -7.76 17.67 13.79
C ILE A 235 -8.31 18.82 12.92
N GLY A 236 -7.80 20.03 13.08
CA GLY A 236 -8.24 21.19 12.29
C GLY A 236 -7.90 21.07 10.82
N ALA A 237 -6.73 20.52 10.51
CA ALA A 237 -6.26 20.31 9.14
C ALA A 237 -7.07 19.20 8.44
N LEU A 238 -7.25 18.05 9.10
CA LEU A 238 -8.06 16.93 8.61
C LEU A 238 -9.51 17.34 8.30
N LEU A 239 -10.09 18.22 9.14
CA LEU A 239 -11.46 18.69 8.94
C LEU A 239 -11.62 19.46 7.62
N VAL A 240 -10.62 20.24 7.20
CA VAL A 240 -10.67 20.97 5.92
C VAL A 240 -10.78 20.00 4.74
N GLY A 241 -9.91 18.99 4.70
CA GLY A 241 -9.92 17.97 3.65
C GLY A 241 -11.23 17.18 3.63
N ILE A 242 -11.65 16.61 4.76
CA ILE A 242 -12.90 15.82 4.84
C ILE A 242 -14.12 16.66 4.44
N SER A 243 -14.21 17.91 4.89
CA SER A 243 -15.33 18.79 4.52
C SER A 243 -15.38 19.05 3.02
N CYS A 244 -14.24 19.26 2.37
CA CYS A 244 -14.15 19.40 0.92
C CYS A 244 -14.60 18.12 0.20
N ALA A 245 -14.02 16.97 0.59
CA ALA A 245 -14.32 15.67 -0.01
C ALA A 245 -15.80 15.29 0.11
N LYS A 246 -16.41 15.50 1.29
CA LYS A 246 -17.84 15.28 1.51
C LYS A 246 -18.70 16.18 0.65
N SER A 247 -18.32 17.45 0.49
CA SER A 247 -19.06 18.40 -0.33
C SER A 247 -19.03 17.98 -1.81
N LEU A 248 -17.85 17.59 -2.31
CA LEU A 248 -17.70 17.06 -3.67
C LEU A 248 -18.52 15.78 -3.87
N SER A 249 -18.43 14.82 -2.94
CA SER A 249 -19.18 13.56 -3.00
C SER A 249 -20.69 13.80 -3.00
N PHE A 250 -21.18 14.68 -2.12
CA PHE A 250 -22.60 15.03 -2.05
C PHE A 250 -23.11 15.70 -3.33
N CYS A 251 -22.38 16.67 -3.87
CA CYS A 251 -22.79 17.41 -5.07
C CYS A 251 -22.71 16.56 -6.34
N LEU A 252 -21.67 15.73 -6.48
CA LEU A 252 -21.41 14.92 -7.67
C LEU A 252 -22.07 13.54 -7.61
N LYS A 253 -22.58 13.13 -6.44
CA LYS A 253 -23.07 11.78 -6.15
C LYS A 253 -22.04 10.70 -6.46
N LYS A 254 -20.77 10.98 -6.13
CA LYS A 254 -19.65 10.06 -6.32
C LYS A 254 -19.27 9.40 -4.99
N PRO A 255 -18.87 8.12 -4.99
CA PRO A 255 -18.36 7.43 -3.80
C PRO A 255 -17.29 8.23 -3.06
N LEU A 256 -17.33 8.14 -1.74
CA LEU A 256 -16.36 8.74 -0.82
C LEU A 256 -15.57 7.63 -0.12
N VAL A 257 -14.26 7.77 -0.01
CA VAL A 257 -13.40 6.83 0.72
C VAL A 257 -12.45 7.58 1.64
N GLY A 258 -12.55 7.31 2.93
CA GLY A 258 -11.65 7.80 3.97
C GLY A 258 -10.43 6.89 4.12
N VAL A 259 -9.26 7.44 3.85
CA VAL A 259 -7.98 6.74 3.73
C VAL A 259 -7.11 6.99 4.95
N ASN A 260 -6.41 5.94 5.42
CA ASN A 260 -5.40 6.11 6.46
C ASN A 260 -4.14 6.75 5.84
N HIS A 261 -3.64 7.82 6.43
CA HIS A 261 -2.45 8.55 5.96
C HIS A 261 -1.21 7.63 5.86
N MET A 262 -1.03 6.74 6.84
CA MET A 262 0.09 5.80 6.88
C MET A 262 -0.02 4.71 5.82
N GLN A 263 -1.24 4.26 5.52
CA GLN A 263 -1.51 3.40 4.37
C GLN A 263 -1.10 4.09 3.06
N GLY A 264 -1.40 5.39 2.94
CA GLY A 264 -0.96 6.24 1.84
C GLY A 264 0.55 6.16 1.61
N HIS A 265 1.37 6.39 2.64
CA HIS A 265 2.84 6.32 2.51
C HIS A 265 3.34 4.96 2.01
N ILE A 266 2.76 3.85 2.46
CA ILE A 266 3.11 2.51 1.94
C ILE A 266 2.77 2.43 0.45
N CYS A 267 1.56 2.85 0.10
CA CYS A 267 1.02 2.83 -1.25
C CYS A 267 1.75 3.73 -2.26
N ALA A 268 2.50 4.75 -1.81
CA ALA A 268 3.31 5.61 -2.67
C ALA A 268 4.28 4.80 -3.56
N ASN A 269 4.76 3.65 -3.09
CA ASN A 269 5.66 2.79 -3.86
C ASN A 269 4.99 2.16 -5.09
N TYR A 270 3.68 1.91 -5.07
CA TYR A 270 2.97 1.31 -6.20
C TYR A 270 2.88 2.24 -7.42
N ILE A 271 3.07 3.55 -7.22
CA ILE A 271 3.09 4.57 -8.27
C ILE A 271 4.37 4.46 -9.10
N ASN A 272 5.53 4.43 -8.44
CA ASN A 272 6.83 4.33 -9.11
C ASN A 272 7.11 2.92 -9.64
N HIS A 273 6.69 1.89 -8.89
CA HIS A 273 7.02 0.49 -9.14
C HIS A 273 5.74 -0.26 -9.49
N LYS A 274 5.39 -0.26 -10.79
CA LYS A 274 4.12 -0.81 -11.29
C LYS A 274 4.03 -2.33 -11.13
N GLU A 275 5.17 -2.99 -11.08
CA GLU A 275 5.36 -4.42 -10.84
C GLU A 275 5.33 -4.80 -9.36
N LEU A 276 5.45 -3.84 -8.43
CA LEU A 276 5.41 -4.13 -7.00
C LEU A 276 4.03 -4.65 -6.62
N GLU A 277 3.98 -5.84 -6.05
CA GLU A 277 2.80 -6.46 -5.48
C GLU A 277 3.12 -7.00 -4.07
N PRO A 278 2.14 -7.00 -3.14
CA PRO A 278 2.29 -7.67 -1.86
C PRO A 278 2.34 -9.20 -2.04
N PRO A 279 2.95 -9.95 -1.09
CA PRO A 279 3.40 -9.47 0.22
C PRO A 279 4.82 -8.86 0.20
N PHE A 280 5.10 -7.97 1.15
CA PHE A 280 6.44 -7.41 1.40
C PHE A 280 6.57 -6.84 2.82
N ILE A 281 7.82 -6.67 3.31
CA ILE A 281 8.06 -5.93 4.56
C ILE A 281 8.22 -4.44 4.23
N SER A 282 7.53 -3.57 4.97
CA SER A 282 7.61 -2.12 4.82
C SER A 282 8.16 -1.45 6.08
N LEU A 283 9.12 -0.56 5.91
CA LEU A 283 9.55 0.39 6.94
C LEU A 283 9.01 1.77 6.61
N VAL A 284 8.10 2.28 7.44
CA VAL A 284 7.57 3.63 7.33
C VAL A 284 8.24 4.53 8.35
N VAL A 285 8.99 5.53 7.88
CA VAL A 285 9.73 6.47 8.72
C VAL A 285 9.39 7.91 8.33
N SER A 286 8.49 8.53 9.07
CA SER A 286 8.01 9.91 8.86
C SER A 286 8.44 10.83 10.02
N GLY A 287 7.94 12.07 10.00
CA GLY A 287 8.10 13.01 11.11
C GLY A 287 7.50 12.48 12.42
N GLY A 288 6.29 11.92 12.36
CA GLY A 288 5.51 11.50 13.53
C GLY A 288 5.37 9.99 13.71
N HIS A 289 5.85 9.17 12.77
CA HIS A 289 5.67 7.72 12.83
C HIS A 289 6.94 6.96 12.44
N THR A 290 7.19 5.87 13.15
CA THR A 290 8.17 4.85 12.79
C THR A 290 7.50 3.49 12.94
N TYR A 291 7.20 2.82 11.84
CA TYR A 291 6.56 1.51 11.83
C TYR A 291 7.35 0.52 10.98
N LEU A 292 7.46 -0.71 11.49
CA LEU A 292 7.90 -1.88 10.74
C LEU A 292 6.70 -2.80 10.55
N ILE A 293 6.34 -3.06 9.30
CA ILE A 293 5.04 -3.60 8.91
C ILE A 293 5.23 -4.81 8.01
N ASP A 294 4.48 -5.88 8.25
CA ASP A 294 4.28 -6.98 7.31
C ASP A 294 3.05 -6.67 6.46
N VAL A 295 3.26 -6.38 5.17
CA VAL A 295 2.19 -6.05 4.22
C VAL A 295 1.74 -7.34 3.57
N LEU A 296 0.54 -7.80 3.90
CA LEU A 296 0.01 -9.08 3.46
C LEU A 296 -0.72 -8.96 2.12
N ASP A 297 -1.51 -7.90 1.95
CA ASP A 297 -2.14 -7.52 0.69
C ASP A 297 -2.35 -6.00 0.59
N TYR A 298 -3.15 -5.54 -0.38
CA TYR A 298 -3.41 -4.12 -0.63
C TYR A 298 -4.27 -3.42 0.45
N GLN A 299 -4.85 -4.13 1.41
CA GLN A 299 -5.64 -3.60 2.53
C GLN A 299 -5.20 -4.12 3.91
N ASN A 300 -4.52 -5.27 3.96
CA ASN A 300 -4.16 -5.93 5.19
C ASN A 300 -2.68 -5.67 5.54
N TYR A 301 -2.49 -4.97 6.66
CA TYR A 301 -1.20 -4.56 7.21
C TYR A 301 -1.08 -5.07 8.64
N GLU A 302 0.04 -5.72 8.98
CA GLU A 302 0.35 -6.13 10.35
C GLU A 302 1.52 -5.30 10.89
N ILE A 303 1.29 -4.48 11.92
CA ILE A 303 2.36 -3.74 12.58
C ILE A 303 3.17 -4.71 13.44
N ILE A 304 4.41 -4.97 13.03
CA ILE A 304 5.34 -5.84 13.75
C ILE A 304 6.13 -5.06 14.81
N GLY A 305 6.41 -3.77 14.53
CA GLY A 305 7.10 -2.90 15.47
C GLY A 305 6.72 -1.44 15.28
N SER A 306 6.68 -0.69 16.38
CA SER A 306 6.38 0.74 16.38
C SER A 306 7.29 1.52 17.32
N THR A 307 7.38 2.84 17.17
CA THR A 307 8.09 3.65 18.16
C THR A 307 7.34 3.68 19.49
N ARG A 308 8.07 3.52 20.61
CA ARG A 308 7.52 3.65 21.96
C ARG A 308 7.56 5.08 22.49
N ASP A 309 8.31 5.97 21.82
CA ASP A 309 8.55 7.33 22.26
C ASP A 309 8.57 8.33 21.09
N ASP A 310 9.67 9.07 20.89
CA ASP A 310 9.83 9.99 19.78
C ASP A 310 9.87 9.18 18.47
N ALA A 311 9.23 9.67 17.42
CA ALA A 311 9.41 9.12 16.08
C ALA A 311 10.82 9.43 15.55
N CYS A 312 11.22 8.74 14.48
CA CYS A 312 12.54 8.92 13.88
C CYS A 312 12.73 10.38 13.40
N GLY A 313 11.80 10.91 12.60
CA GLY A 313 11.88 12.28 12.11
C GLY A 313 11.85 13.32 13.23
N GLU A 314 11.00 13.14 14.24
CA GLU A 314 10.97 14.00 15.42
C GLU A 314 12.32 14.03 16.17
N SER A 315 13.00 12.89 16.30
CA SER A 315 14.33 12.82 16.89
C SER A 315 15.35 13.64 16.09
N TYR A 316 15.32 13.55 14.75
CA TYR A 316 16.14 14.38 13.86
C TYR A 316 15.87 15.88 14.07
N ASP A 317 14.61 16.30 14.15
CA ASP A 317 14.24 17.70 14.36
C ASP A 317 14.70 18.23 15.72
N LYS A 318 14.55 17.43 16.78
CA LYS A 318 15.00 17.79 18.13
C LYS A 318 16.52 17.90 18.22
N VAL A 319 17.26 16.98 17.60
CA VAL A 319 18.73 17.02 17.55
C VAL A 319 19.23 18.19 16.71
N ALA A 320 18.60 18.46 15.56
CA ALA A 320 18.93 19.62 14.74
C ALA A 320 18.75 20.93 15.53
N ARG A 321 17.63 21.06 16.26
CA ARG A 321 17.39 22.21 17.15
C ARG A 321 18.46 22.35 18.23
N ALA A 322 18.88 21.25 18.85
CA ALA A 322 19.92 21.26 19.88
C ALA A 322 21.30 21.70 19.34
N LEU A 323 21.58 21.41 18.06
CA LEU A 323 22.78 21.86 17.35
C LEU A 323 22.68 23.31 16.83
N GLY A 324 21.54 23.99 17.08
CA GLY A 324 21.28 25.32 16.56
C GLY A 324 21.11 25.35 15.04
N LEU A 325 20.57 24.28 14.46
CA LEU A 325 20.30 24.14 13.03
C LEU A 325 18.85 24.53 12.70
N GLU A 326 18.62 24.82 11.42
CA GLU A 326 17.30 25.21 10.93
C GLU A 326 16.33 24.03 10.85
N TYR A 327 15.03 24.33 10.94
CA TYR A 327 13.93 23.40 10.66
C TYR A 327 13.57 23.42 9.16
N PRO A 328 13.23 22.26 8.53
CA PRO A 328 13.19 20.90 9.08
C PRO A 328 14.60 20.30 9.26
N GLY A 329 14.78 19.54 10.34
CA GLY A 329 16.08 19.07 10.82
C GLY A 329 16.65 17.89 10.02
N GLY A 330 15.79 16.97 9.57
CA GLY A 330 16.20 15.78 8.81
C GLY A 330 17.14 16.08 7.63
N PRO A 331 16.74 16.93 6.66
CA PRO A 331 17.59 17.29 5.52
C PRO A 331 18.87 18.06 5.88
N VAL A 332 18.88 18.78 7.01
CA VAL A 332 20.05 19.55 7.44
C VAL A 332 21.08 18.62 8.08
N ILE A 333 20.63 17.71 8.95
CA ILE A 333 21.48 16.67 9.54
C ILE A 333 22.07 15.78 8.44
N ASP A 334 21.27 15.33 7.47
CA ASP A 334 21.77 14.49 6.37
C ASP A 334 22.87 15.16 5.54
N ARG A 335 22.81 16.49 5.40
CA ARG A 335 23.84 17.25 4.68
C ARG A 335 25.11 17.40 5.50
N LEU A 336 24.99 17.70 6.79
CA LEU A 336 26.13 17.87 7.70
C LEU A 336 26.84 16.55 7.99
N ALA A 337 26.08 15.47 8.14
CA ALA A 337 26.60 14.14 8.41
C ALA A 337 27.60 13.66 7.34
N LYS A 338 27.43 14.07 6.07
CA LYS A 338 28.37 13.75 4.97
C LYS A 338 29.76 14.34 5.14
N GLN A 339 29.90 15.36 5.99
CA GLN A 339 31.16 16.05 6.25
C GLN A 339 31.80 15.60 7.56
N GLY A 340 31.10 14.78 8.35
CA GLY A 340 31.54 14.31 9.65
C GLY A 340 32.03 12.86 9.62
N ASN A 341 32.67 12.46 10.71
CA ASN A 341 33.05 11.08 10.95
C ASN A 341 31.93 10.36 11.74
N PRO A 342 31.25 9.34 11.16
CA PRO A 342 30.17 8.63 11.83
C PRO A 342 30.62 7.86 13.08
N THR A 343 31.92 7.61 13.24
CA THR A 343 32.50 6.90 14.39
C THR A 343 33.15 7.83 15.43
N ALA A 344 33.06 9.15 15.25
CA ALA A 344 33.68 10.11 16.16
C ALA A 344 33.10 10.04 17.59
N ILE A 345 31.81 9.74 17.70
CA ILE A 345 31.09 9.71 18.98
C ILE A 345 30.30 8.41 19.08
N ASP A 346 30.52 7.68 20.17
CA ASP A 346 29.80 6.43 20.45
C ASP A 346 28.44 6.72 21.09
N PHE A 347 27.45 6.99 20.24
CA PHE A 347 26.06 7.13 20.68
C PHE A 347 25.36 5.76 20.83
N PRO A 348 24.46 5.61 21.80
CA PRO A 348 23.81 4.32 22.07
C PRO A 348 22.88 3.89 20.94
N ARG A 349 22.99 2.62 20.52
CA ARG A 349 22.02 1.95 19.64
C ARG A 349 20.96 1.27 20.51
N VAL A 350 19.80 1.90 20.68
CA VAL A 350 18.74 1.40 21.57
C VAL A 350 17.96 0.28 20.88
N MET A 351 18.38 -0.97 21.10
CA MET A 351 17.73 -2.15 20.50
C MET A 351 16.48 -2.64 21.26
N LEU A 352 16.21 -2.11 22.46
CA LEU A 352 15.17 -2.59 23.39
C LEU A 352 15.37 -4.07 23.77
N GLU A 353 14.30 -4.83 24.00
CA GLU A 353 14.38 -6.26 24.30
C GLU A 353 14.89 -7.05 23.08
N LYS A 354 15.56 -8.19 23.31
CA LYS A 354 16.24 -8.98 22.26
C LYS A 354 15.34 -9.30 21.07
N ASP A 355 14.08 -9.64 21.32
CA ASP A 355 13.12 -10.07 20.30
C ASP A 355 12.15 -8.95 19.88
N SER A 356 12.33 -7.73 20.41
CA SER A 356 11.46 -6.60 20.10
C SER A 356 11.78 -5.99 18.74
N TYR A 357 10.75 -5.71 17.96
CA TYR A 357 10.81 -4.92 16.73
C TYR A 357 10.46 -3.45 16.93
N ASP A 358 10.13 -3.04 18.15
CA ASP A 358 9.81 -1.65 18.48
C ASP A 358 11.04 -0.73 18.40
N PHE A 359 10.80 0.57 18.29
CA PHE A 359 11.85 1.58 18.22
C PHE A 359 11.80 2.52 19.45
N SER A 360 12.95 3.07 19.81
CA SER A 360 13.07 4.10 20.87
C SER A 360 14.23 5.04 20.52
N PHE A 361 13.93 6.33 20.41
CA PHE A 361 14.90 7.35 20.02
C PHE A 361 15.11 8.42 21.10
N SER A 362 14.26 8.48 22.13
CA SER A 362 14.39 9.42 23.24
C SER A 362 15.68 9.26 24.04
N GLY A 363 16.14 8.01 24.24
CA GLY A 363 17.42 7.72 24.90
C GLY A 363 18.61 8.26 24.10
N LEU A 364 18.58 8.08 22.78
CA LEU A 364 19.59 8.59 21.86
C LEU A 364 19.63 10.12 21.85
N LYS A 365 18.47 10.78 21.74
CA LYS A 365 18.36 12.25 21.90
C LYS A 365 19.00 12.74 23.19
N THR A 366 18.69 12.07 24.31
CA THR A 366 19.22 12.44 25.62
C THR A 366 20.76 12.29 25.67
N ALA A 367 21.30 11.24 25.06
CA ALA A 367 22.75 11.05 24.94
C ALA A 367 23.41 12.18 24.14
N VAL A 368 22.81 12.61 23.02
CA VAL A 368 23.29 13.76 22.23
C VAL A 368 23.27 15.05 23.07
N LEU A 369 22.17 15.35 23.74
CA LEU A 369 22.06 16.55 24.59
C LEU A 369 23.10 16.55 25.72
N ASN A 370 23.32 15.40 26.36
CA ASN A 370 24.32 15.26 27.41
C ASN A 370 25.75 15.45 26.89
N TYR A 371 26.05 14.92 25.69
CA TYR A 371 27.34 15.14 25.03
C TYR A 371 27.58 16.64 24.79
N LEU A 372 26.61 17.34 24.20
CA LEU A 372 26.69 18.78 23.92
C LEU A 372 26.86 19.59 25.21
N ASN A 373 26.10 19.28 26.25
CA ASN A 373 26.19 19.96 27.55
C ASN A 373 27.56 19.76 28.22
N ASN A 374 28.11 18.54 28.17
CA ASN A 374 29.42 18.22 28.76
C ASN A 374 30.55 18.98 28.04
N LYS A 375 30.54 18.99 26.71
CA LYS A 375 31.49 19.77 25.90
C LYS A 375 31.42 21.27 26.19
N ASN A 376 30.21 21.82 26.23
CA ASN A 376 30.00 23.23 26.56
C ASN A 376 30.49 23.59 27.97
N GLN A 377 30.23 22.75 28.98
CA GLN A 377 30.70 22.97 30.35
C GLN A 377 32.23 22.96 30.46
N LYS A 378 32.90 22.19 29.62
CA LYS A 378 34.36 22.10 29.56
C LYS A 378 35.00 23.14 28.62
N ASN A 379 34.20 23.99 27.97
CA ASN A 379 34.64 24.90 26.91
C ASN A 379 35.42 24.18 25.78
N GLU A 380 35.02 22.94 25.48
CA GLU A 380 35.59 22.16 24.38
C GLU A 380 34.84 22.45 23.08
N GLU A 381 35.56 22.44 21.96
CA GLU A 381 34.97 22.62 20.64
C GLU A 381 34.01 21.47 20.29
N ILE A 382 32.87 21.81 19.69
CA ILE A 382 31.86 20.86 19.20
C ILE A 382 31.89 20.89 17.67
N ILE A 383 32.37 19.79 17.08
CA ILE A 383 32.31 19.56 15.64
C ILE A 383 30.90 19.07 15.32
N LYS A 384 30.06 19.94 14.75
CA LYS A 384 28.63 19.64 14.53
C LYS A 384 28.43 18.53 13.51
N GLU A 385 29.33 18.45 12.53
CA GLU A 385 29.38 17.46 11.47
C GLU A 385 29.54 16.05 12.06
N ASP A 386 30.47 15.88 13.01
CA ASP A 386 30.69 14.60 13.72
C ASP A 386 29.49 14.21 14.58
N VAL A 387 28.88 15.18 15.29
CA VAL A 387 27.65 14.91 16.05
C VAL A 387 26.52 14.47 15.14
N ALA A 388 26.32 15.15 14.02
CA ALA A 388 25.30 14.81 13.04
C ALA A 388 25.54 13.41 12.43
N ALA A 389 26.78 13.11 12.03
CA ALA A 389 27.16 11.83 11.45
C ALA A 389 26.99 10.67 12.43
N SER A 390 27.51 10.79 13.65
CA SER A 390 27.40 9.73 14.67
C SER A 390 25.96 9.51 15.14
N PHE A 391 25.15 10.58 15.25
CA PHE A 391 23.73 10.47 15.56
C PHE A 391 22.97 9.75 14.44
N GLN A 392 23.16 10.19 13.19
CA GLN A 392 22.53 9.59 12.02
C GLN A 392 22.85 8.09 11.91
N GLU A 393 24.12 7.71 12.09
CA GLU A 393 24.54 6.31 12.02
C GLU A 393 23.87 5.47 13.11
N ALA A 394 23.79 5.97 14.35
CA ALA A 394 23.13 5.26 15.44
C ALA A 394 21.63 5.02 15.20
N VAL A 395 20.92 5.98 14.58
CA VAL A 395 19.52 5.80 14.19
C VAL A 395 19.39 4.74 13.09
N ILE A 396 20.21 4.86 12.04
CA ILE A 396 20.12 3.99 10.86
C ILE A 396 20.47 2.54 11.20
N ASP A 397 21.49 2.32 12.05
CA ASP A 397 21.86 0.98 12.51
C ASP A 397 20.65 0.24 13.10
N VAL A 398 19.87 0.90 13.96
CA VAL A 398 18.69 0.28 14.59
C VAL A 398 17.59 -0.01 13.57
N LEU A 399 17.31 0.93 12.67
CA LEU A 399 16.29 0.78 11.63
C LEU A 399 16.61 -0.38 10.68
N VAL A 400 17.85 -0.43 10.20
CA VAL A 400 18.32 -1.44 9.23
C VAL A 400 18.45 -2.80 9.90
N GLU A 401 18.99 -2.89 11.12
CA GLU A 401 19.14 -4.17 11.80
C GLU A 401 17.79 -4.85 12.06
N LYS A 402 16.82 -4.11 12.60
CA LYS A 402 15.49 -4.66 12.86
C LYS A 402 14.74 -5.03 11.59
N SER A 403 14.83 -4.21 10.54
CA SER A 403 14.14 -4.48 9.28
C SER A 403 14.64 -5.76 8.60
N PHE A 404 15.97 -5.94 8.54
CA PHE A 404 16.57 -7.11 7.89
C PHE A 404 16.44 -8.38 8.72
N ARG A 405 16.44 -8.28 10.05
CA ARG A 405 16.08 -9.42 10.91
C ARG A 405 14.67 -9.93 10.61
N LEU A 406 13.69 -9.02 10.47
CA LEU A 406 12.32 -9.40 10.14
C LEU A 406 12.20 -10.05 8.74
N LEU A 407 12.89 -9.48 7.75
CA LEU A 407 12.94 -10.05 6.39
C LEU A 407 13.46 -11.50 6.40
N GLU A 408 14.51 -11.78 7.18
CA GLU A 408 15.07 -13.13 7.33
C GLU A 408 14.09 -14.07 8.04
N GLU A 409 13.49 -13.65 9.15
CA GLU A 409 12.55 -14.47 9.91
C GLU A 409 11.29 -14.82 9.10
N LYS A 410 10.80 -13.90 8.27
CA LYS A 410 9.63 -14.09 7.40
C LYS A 410 9.98 -14.71 6.04
N ASN A 411 11.28 -14.96 5.76
CA ASN A 411 11.79 -15.41 4.47
C ASN A 411 11.27 -14.54 3.29
N GLN A 412 11.17 -13.24 3.53
CA GLN A 412 10.63 -12.28 2.57
C GLN A 412 11.75 -11.67 1.74
N LYS A 413 11.52 -11.56 0.42
CA LYS A 413 12.54 -11.09 -0.54
C LYS A 413 12.36 -9.64 -0.99
N THR A 414 11.29 -9.00 -0.54
CA THR A 414 10.92 -7.64 -0.94
C THR A 414 10.84 -6.74 0.29
N PHE A 415 11.59 -5.64 0.24
CA PHE A 415 11.61 -4.60 1.26
C PHE A 415 11.19 -3.26 0.67
N VAL A 416 10.32 -2.55 1.38
CA VAL A 416 9.77 -1.27 0.94
C VAL A 416 10.08 -0.21 1.98
N LEU A 417 10.59 0.95 1.54
CA LEU A 417 10.85 2.10 2.41
C LEU A 417 9.89 3.24 2.06
N SER A 418 9.31 3.89 3.07
CA SER A 418 8.37 5.01 2.87
C SER A 418 8.42 6.04 4.00
N GLY A 419 7.78 7.19 3.78
CA GLY A 419 7.77 8.34 4.70
C GLY A 419 8.93 9.33 4.46
N GLY A 420 8.85 10.51 5.07
CA GLY A 420 9.79 11.61 4.81
C GLY A 420 11.26 11.30 5.11
N VAL A 421 11.54 10.48 6.11
CA VAL A 421 12.92 10.06 6.46
C VAL A 421 13.46 9.02 5.47
N ALA A 422 12.60 8.38 4.67
CA ALA A 422 13.05 7.52 3.57
C ALA A 422 13.90 8.28 2.54
N ALA A 423 13.77 9.61 2.47
CA ALA A 423 14.61 10.47 1.63
C ALA A 423 16.04 10.65 2.15
N ASN A 424 16.35 10.18 3.37
CA ASN A 424 17.69 10.26 3.96
C ASN A 424 18.71 9.46 3.14
N SER A 425 19.77 10.11 2.68
CA SER A 425 20.71 9.49 1.75
C SER A 425 21.53 8.36 2.37
N ARG A 426 21.94 8.50 3.63
CA ARG A 426 22.68 7.46 4.36
C ARG A 426 21.82 6.23 4.66
N LEU A 427 20.53 6.42 4.97
CA LEU A 427 19.59 5.31 5.19
C LEU A 427 19.42 4.48 3.91
N LYS A 428 19.24 5.15 2.76
CA LYS A 428 19.14 4.47 1.46
C LYS A 428 20.40 3.67 1.14
N GLU A 429 21.58 4.26 1.32
CA GLU A 429 22.86 3.60 1.12
C GLU A 429 22.97 2.31 1.96
N ARG A 430 22.76 2.42 3.28
CA ARG A 430 22.86 1.28 4.21
C ARG A 430 21.84 0.17 3.94
N VAL A 431 20.62 0.53 3.53
CA VAL A 431 19.60 -0.45 3.14
C VAL A 431 20.01 -1.18 1.86
N LEU A 432 20.51 -0.46 0.85
CA LEU A 432 20.94 -1.06 -0.41
C LEU A 432 22.15 -1.99 -0.23
N GLU A 433 23.15 -1.58 0.55
CA GLU A 433 24.31 -2.42 0.90
C GLU A 433 23.86 -3.75 1.53
N LYS A 434 23.02 -3.69 2.57
CA LYS A 434 22.55 -4.89 3.27
C LYS A 434 21.61 -5.75 2.42
N ALA A 435 20.88 -5.13 1.50
CA ALA A 435 20.02 -5.82 0.55
C ALA A 435 20.81 -6.60 -0.49
N GLU A 436 21.89 -6.02 -1.01
CA GLU A 436 22.79 -6.70 -1.95
C GLU A 436 23.43 -7.94 -1.32
N GLU A 437 23.90 -7.82 -0.07
CA GLU A 437 24.47 -8.95 0.69
C GLU A 437 23.48 -10.11 0.88
N LYS A 438 22.18 -9.82 0.98
CA LYS A 438 21.13 -10.80 1.31
C LYS A 438 20.23 -11.17 0.11
N GLY A 439 20.46 -10.59 -1.06
CA GLY A 439 19.64 -10.81 -2.25
C GLY A 439 18.20 -10.33 -2.09
N ILE A 440 17.98 -9.23 -1.37
CA ILE A 440 16.66 -8.61 -1.14
C ILE A 440 16.42 -7.53 -2.21
N GLN A 441 15.21 -7.50 -2.78
CA GLN A 441 14.75 -6.41 -3.63
C GLN A 441 14.26 -5.24 -2.77
N VAL A 442 14.75 -4.03 -3.04
CA VAL A 442 14.39 -2.83 -2.29
C VAL A 442 13.67 -1.85 -3.18
N TYR A 443 12.52 -1.36 -2.69
CA TYR A 443 11.74 -0.33 -3.34
C TYR A 443 11.63 0.90 -2.42
N PHE A 444 11.80 2.07 -3.01
CA PHE A 444 11.51 3.35 -2.38
C PHE A 444 10.90 4.26 -3.44
N PRO A 445 9.98 5.17 -3.07
CA PRO A 445 9.36 6.05 -4.04
C PRO A 445 10.29 7.24 -4.35
N ASP A 446 9.96 7.97 -5.42
CA ASP A 446 10.62 9.22 -5.74
C ASP A 446 10.45 10.23 -4.61
N LYS A 447 11.39 11.18 -4.50
CA LYS A 447 11.44 12.14 -3.38
C LYS A 447 10.12 12.91 -3.18
N ILE A 448 9.43 13.25 -4.27
CA ILE A 448 8.15 13.98 -4.24
C ILE A 448 7.00 13.15 -3.64
N LEU A 449 7.13 11.82 -3.64
CA LEU A 449 6.17 10.87 -3.09
C LEU A 449 6.55 10.37 -1.69
N CYS A 450 7.76 10.68 -1.20
CA CYS A 450 8.18 10.37 0.17
C CYS A 450 7.51 11.28 1.21
N THR A 451 7.28 12.55 0.85
CA THR A 451 6.58 13.54 1.69
C THR A 451 5.08 13.49 1.45
N ASP A 452 4.31 14.15 2.31
CA ASP A 452 2.85 14.16 2.25
C ASP A 452 2.34 14.68 0.90
N ASN A 453 1.51 13.87 0.24
CA ASN A 453 0.96 14.17 -1.08
C ASN A 453 -0.36 13.40 -1.29
N ALA A 454 -1.24 13.91 -2.13
CA ALA A 454 -2.53 13.27 -2.37
C ALA A 454 -2.43 12.07 -3.33
N ALA A 455 -1.37 11.94 -4.13
CA ALA A 455 -1.24 10.79 -5.05
C ALA A 455 -1.14 9.46 -4.30
N MET A 456 -0.45 9.45 -3.15
CA MET A 456 -0.37 8.29 -2.27
C MET A 456 -1.74 7.94 -1.66
N ILE A 457 -2.55 8.95 -1.35
CA ILE A 457 -3.92 8.81 -0.83
C ILE A 457 -4.87 8.31 -1.90
N ALA A 458 -4.75 8.80 -3.14
CA ALA A 458 -5.51 8.31 -4.28
C ALA A 458 -5.22 6.84 -4.57
N THR A 459 -3.96 6.44 -4.44
CA THR A 459 -3.53 5.05 -4.65
C THR A 459 -4.10 4.12 -3.59
N ALA A 460 -3.94 4.46 -2.31
CA ALA A 460 -4.52 3.69 -1.21
C ALA A 460 -6.05 3.63 -1.30
N GLY A 461 -6.69 4.78 -1.55
CA GLY A 461 -8.14 4.89 -1.69
C GLY A 461 -8.71 4.16 -2.90
N TYR A 462 -7.96 4.07 -4.01
CA TYR A 462 -8.33 3.23 -5.15
C TYR A 462 -8.38 1.76 -4.75
N TYR A 463 -7.36 1.23 -4.08
CA TYR A 463 -7.35 -0.16 -3.65
C TYR A 463 -8.46 -0.45 -2.63
N ASP A 464 -8.69 0.45 -1.68
CA ASP A 464 -9.85 0.36 -0.78
C ASP A 464 -11.18 0.29 -1.57
N TYR A 465 -11.36 1.18 -2.55
CA TYR A 465 -12.58 1.29 -3.34
C TYR A 465 -12.87 0.04 -4.17
N ILE A 466 -11.90 -0.46 -4.93
CA ILE A 466 -12.10 -1.65 -5.78
C ILE A 466 -12.31 -2.93 -4.96
N ASN A 467 -11.94 -2.92 -3.67
CA ASN A 467 -12.24 -4.01 -2.74
C ASN A 467 -13.54 -3.77 -1.96
N GLY A 468 -14.36 -2.79 -2.36
CA GLY A 468 -15.73 -2.58 -1.88
C GLY A 468 -15.87 -1.60 -0.71
N LYS A 469 -14.79 -0.94 -0.26
CA LYS A 469 -14.89 0.07 0.80
C LYS A 469 -15.48 1.36 0.26
N GLN A 470 -16.53 1.85 0.93
CA GLN A 470 -17.14 3.15 0.69
C GLN A 470 -17.62 3.72 2.04
N ASP A 471 -17.37 5.00 2.26
CA ASP A 471 -17.75 5.73 3.45
C ASP A 471 -18.97 6.63 3.18
N GLY A 472 -19.81 6.82 4.21
CA GLY A 472 -20.94 7.75 4.16
C GLY A 472 -20.54 9.18 4.47
N LEU A 473 -21.50 10.11 4.35
CA LEU A 473 -21.31 11.52 4.72
C LEU A 473 -21.15 11.72 6.25
N ASP A 474 -21.35 10.67 7.04
CA ASP A 474 -21.05 10.60 8.47
C ASP A 474 -19.56 10.34 8.78
N LEU A 475 -18.70 10.15 7.76
CA LEU A 475 -17.25 9.97 7.90
C LEU A 475 -16.62 10.99 8.86
N LYS A 476 -15.88 10.53 9.87
CA LYS A 476 -15.24 11.39 10.88
C LYS A 476 -13.75 11.52 10.64
N VAL A 477 -13.16 12.55 11.24
CA VAL A 477 -11.70 12.66 11.42
C VAL A 477 -11.27 11.81 12.61
N TYR A 478 -10.10 11.18 12.49
CA TYR A 478 -9.49 10.35 13.52
C TYR A 478 -8.03 10.79 13.72
N PRO A 479 -7.77 11.77 14.61
CA PRO A 479 -6.42 12.34 14.79
C PRO A 479 -5.34 11.31 15.16
N ASN A 480 -5.73 10.30 15.94
CA ASN A 480 -4.86 9.21 16.40
C ASN A 480 -5.27 7.88 15.76
N LEU A 481 -5.56 7.88 14.45
CA LEU A 481 -5.92 6.66 13.73
C LEU A 481 -4.74 5.72 13.65
N GLU A 482 -4.89 4.51 14.19
CA GLU A 482 -3.93 3.42 14.02
C GLU A 482 -4.07 2.81 12.62
N LEU A 483 -2.97 2.23 12.09
CA LEU A 483 -2.94 1.62 10.76
C LEU A 483 -3.86 0.40 10.67
#